data_AF-A0A409X1M6-F1
#
_entry.id   AF-A0A409X1M6-F1
#
_cell.length_a   1.000
_cell.length_b   1.000
_cell.length_c   1.000
_cell.angle_alpha   90.00
_cell.angle_beta   90.00
_cell.angle_gamma   90.00
#
_symmetry.space_group_name_H-M   'P 1'
#
loop_
_entity.id
_entity.type
_entity.pdbx_description
1 polymer ?
#
loop_
_entity_poly.entity_id
_entity_poly.type
_entity_poly.pdbx_seq_one_letter_code
_entity_poly.pdbx_strand_id
1 'polypeptide(L)'
;MEYPPSSDSEQGRSTAFEEVHDHQHNGQGGMSDDIYEDEEETDVPPTIIPEKLLKRKKVKLSKRDEMLVSEQTTMVKTSRTKKQTSKSSRHVKNRQVSHISDEEPATLEEPEESEPDSDPDGEREWPRIVRLARGGLLKQNIHIQVLARKAMAIVERDIHLSNAWPELNRSAAYRLEVLLKAADSLIGKNPKYKAMTTRIKIDEIFCRRVGKWFLDRLPLRRHDVLDAARGELYGYRLGKGEECKVRVHVMLENDNYLHPGAFMSVDDGEITYVSESTPAKPLKFQNPIFIDILGRAFFEFSSSSGFKYQDDFKTSLPDRPQYQDPEITKSMVALAATATYAAIWEMRSGKAPVPKKRGRGIKRKADARDGTPQQAPDAFSGNKLFGVYMGHIEYLEALQAQGRVTYHKLMSSLLKQVMVQDGMAVGGRPDGQPVYSPLRGVDVDCLED
;
A
#
# COMPACT_ATOMS: atom_id res chain seq x y z
N MET A 1 -33.51 -64.98 -5.07
CA MET A 1 -32.52 -63.93 -4.76
C MET A 1 -33.30 -62.79 -4.14
N GLU A 2 -33.15 -62.58 -2.84
CA GLU A 2 -33.11 -61.30 -2.14
C GLU A 2 -33.08 -61.59 -0.63
N TYR A 3 -32.25 -60.83 0.05
CA TYR A 3 -31.87 -60.96 1.46
C TYR A 3 -33.00 -60.47 2.40
N PRO A 4 -32.93 -60.83 3.70
CA PRO A 4 -34.04 -60.66 4.65
C PRO A 4 -34.06 -59.27 5.31
N PRO A 5 -35.14 -58.93 6.04
CA PRO A 5 -35.16 -57.81 6.99
C PRO A 5 -34.85 -58.28 8.41
N SER A 6 -33.96 -57.58 9.12
CA SER A 6 -33.77 -57.62 10.58
C SER A 6 -33.96 -56.19 11.08
N SER A 7 -35.06 -55.86 11.75
CA SER A 7 -35.40 -56.10 13.17
C SER A 7 -34.58 -55.25 14.15
N ASP A 8 -35.34 -54.66 15.07
CA ASP A 8 -34.98 -54.22 16.41
C ASP A 8 -34.30 -52.85 16.56
N SER A 9 -34.57 -52.01 17.56
CA SER A 9 -35.66 -51.74 18.52
C SER A 9 -35.01 -50.84 19.56
N GLU A 10 -35.69 -49.78 20.01
CA GLU A 10 -35.64 -49.16 21.37
C GLU A 10 -36.14 -47.70 21.23
N GLN A 11 -37.36 -47.35 21.66
CA GLN A 11 -37.76 -47.06 23.06
C GLN A 11 -36.67 -46.25 23.78
N GLY A 12 -36.83 -45.00 24.22
CA GLY A 12 -37.97 -44.12 24.40
C GLY A 12 -37.57 -43.13 25.51
N ARG A 13 -37.92 -41.84 25.39
CA ARG A 13 -38.24 -40.99 26.54
C ARG A 13 -38.78 -39.64 26.09
N SER A 14 -40.10 -39.54 26.27
CA SER A 14 -40.85 -38.30 26.43
C SER A 14 -40.65 -37.79 27.85
N THR A 15 -40.41 -36.48 28.00
CA THR A 15 -41.03 -35.68 29.08
C THR A 15 -41.16 -34.24 28.57
N ALA A 16 -42.40 -33.84 28.38
CA ALA A 16 -42.85 -32.47 28.30
C ALA A 16 -42.56 -31.73 29.62
N PHE A 17 -42.37 -30.41 29.54
CA PHE A 17 -42.66 -29.53 30.67
C PHE A 17 -43.41 -28.29 30.18
N GLU A 18 -44.44 -28.01 30.96
CA GLU A 18 -45.61 -27.20 30.72
C GLU A 18 -45.40 -25.79 31.30
N GLU A 19 -45.71 -24.81 30.45
CA GLU A 19 -46.49 -23.60 30.67
C GLU A 19 -46.70 -22.98 32.09
N VAL A 20 -46.84 -21.64 32.04
CA VAL A 20 -47.53 -20.70 32.94
C VAL A 20 -46.73 -20.07 34.10
N HIS A 21 -46.46 -18.76 33.99
CA HIS A 21 -47.02 -17.79 34.95
C HIS A 21 -46.93 -16.33 34.46
N ASP A 22 -48.12 -15.75 34.28
CA ASP A 22 -48.41 -14.31 34.31
C ASP A 22 -48.00 -13.68 35.65
N HIS A 23 -47.49 -12.44 35.62
CA HIS A 23 -47.68 -11.46 36.70
C HIS A 23 -47.70 -10.03 36.15
N GLN A 24 -48.89 -9.44 36.14
CA GLN A 24 -49.11 -8.00 36.19
C GLN A 24 -48.84 -7.51 37.62
N HIS A 25 -48.14 -6.38 37.78
CA HIS A 25 -48.46 -5.45 38.88
C HIS A 25 -48.20 -4.00 38.49
N ASN A 26 -49.24 -3.22 38.76
CA ASN A 26 -49.40 -1.78 38.66
C ASN A 26 -48.68 -1.08 39.84
N GLY A 27 -48.16 0.13 39.65
CA GLY A 27 -47.58 0.93 40.74
C GLY A 27 -47.13 2.33 40.33
N GLN A 28 -47.95 3.32 40.71
CA GLN A 28 -47.76 4.77 40.58
C GLN A 28 -46.62 5.34 41.45
N GLY A 29 -46.07 6.50 41.06
CA GLY A 29 -45.70 7.57 42.01
C GLY A 29 -44.33 8.25 41.84
N GLY A 30 -44.34 9.59 41.74
CA GLY A 30 -43.18 10.49 41.90
C GLY A 30 -42.64 11.02 40.57
N MET A 31 -43.01 12.20 40.05
CA MET A 31 -43.04 13.55 40.65
C MET A 31 -41.64 14.01 41.06
N SER A 32 -40.94 14.66 40.12
CA SER A 32 -39.90 15.65 40.38
C SER A 32 -39.92 16.65 39.22
N ASP A 33 -40.53 17.79 39.51
CA ASP A 33 -40.31 19.07 38.85
C ASP A 33 -38.85 19.49 39.07
N ASP A 34 -38.19 19.93 38.00
CA ASP A 34 -37.06 20.86 37.98
C ASP A 34 -37.01 21.36 36.52
N ILE A 35 -37.71 22.45 36.19
CA ILE A 35 -37.17 23.81 36.16
C ILE A 35 -35.79 23.84 35.50
N TYR A 36 -35.76 24.09 34.19
CA TYR A 36 -34.72 24.91 33.60
C TYR A 36 -35.37 26.01 32.78
N GLU A 37 -34.95 27.21 33.10
CA GLU A 37 -35.44 28.51 32.71
C GLU A 37 -35.19 28.82 31.23
N ASP A 38 -36.02 29.74 30.75
CA ASP A 38 -35.88 30.55 29.54
C ASP A 38 -34.43 30.86 29.14
N GLU A 39 -34.09 30.61 27.87
CA GLU A 39 -33.16 31.47 27.13
C GLU A 39 -33.71 31.73 25.72
N GLU A 40 -34.34 32.90 25.62
CA GLU A 40 -34.21 33.89 24.54
C GLU A 40 -34.16 33.42 23.08
N GLU A 41 -35.34 33.49 22.47
CA GLU A 41 -35.59 33.88 21.09
C GLU A 41 -34.76 35.13 20.71
N THR A 42 -33.67 34.92 19.96
CA THR A 42 -32.91 36.02 19.33
C THR A 42 -33.23 36.08 17.84
N ASP A 43 -34.02 37.09 17.48
CA ASP A 43 -34.20 37.59 16.12
C ASP A 43 -32.83 37.95 15.52
N VAL A 44 -32.40 37.20 14.50
CA VAL A 44 -31.23 37.54 13.70
C VAL A 44 -31.69 38.35 12.48
N PRO A 45 -31.32 39.65 12.35
CA PRO A 45 -31.65 40.44 11.18
C PRO A 45 -30.84 39.99 9.94
N PRO A 46 -31.36 40.19 8.72
CA PRO A 46 -30.67 39.79 7.50
C PRO A 46 -29.42 40.65 7.28
N THR A 47 -28.25 39.99 7.35
CA THR A 47 -26.95 40.60 7.03
C THR A 47 -26.85 40.84 5.52
N ILE A 48 -26.98 42.10 5.13
CA ILE A 48 -26.61 42.62 3.80
C ILE A 48 -25.08 42.58 3.69
N ILE A 49 -24.54 41.78 2.76
CA ILE A 49 -23.11 41.77 2.44
C ILE A 49 -22.86 42.72 1.25
N PRO A 50 -21.96 43.72 1.39
CA PRO A 50 -21.61 44.61 0.29
C PRO A 50 -20.67 43.93 -0.71
N GLU A 51 -21.08 44.00 -1.95
CA GLU A 51 -20.32 43.81 -3.17
C GLU A 51 -19.12 44.80 -3.21
N LYS A 52 -17.88 44.29 -3.22
CA LYS A 52 -16.67 44.80 -3.92
C LYS A 52 -15.37 44.30 -3.27
N LEU A 53 -14.58 43.52 -4.03
CA LEU A 53 -13.19 43.79 -4.47
C LEU A 53 -12.44 42.50 -4.77
N LEU A 54 -12.39 42.17 -6.06
CA LEU A 54 -11.43 41.24 -6.66
C LEU A 54 -9.99 41.71 -6.39
N LYS A 55 -9.29 40.98 -5.51
CA LYS A 55 -7.83 40.85 -5.58
C LYS A 55 -7.51 39.38 -5.77
N ARG A 56 -6.97 39.04 -6.94
CA ARG A 56 -6.42 37.70 -7.26
C ARG A 56 -5.50 37.26 -6.12
N LYS A 57 -5.97 36.37 -5.25
CA LYS A 57 -5.12 35.69 -4.27
C LYS A 57 -4.22 34.74 -5.06
N LYS A 58 -2.91 34.91 -4.91
CA LYS A 58 -1.95 33.87 -5.28
C LYS A 58 -2.36 32.61 -4.51
N VAL A 59 -2.69 31.54 -5.24
CA VAL A 59 -2.95 30.22 -4.67
C VAL A 59 -1.70 29.84 -3.88
N LYS A 60 -1.82 29.80 -2.55
CA LYS A 60 -0.75 29.27 -1.70
C LYS A 60 -0.77 27.76 -1.90
N LEU A 61 0.38 27.16 -2.18
CA LEU A 61 0.50 25.70 -2.16
C LEU A 61 0.03 25.19 -0.78
N SER A 62 -0.62 24.03 -0.79
CA SER A 62 -1.04 23.35 0.44
C SER A 62 0.19 23.09 1.33
N LYS A 63 0.02 23.18 2.65
CA LYS A 63 1.08 22.82 3.63
C LYS A 63 1.68 21.43 3.38
N ARG A 64 0.93 20.54 2.73
CA ARG A 64 1.39 19.20 2.33
C ARG A 64 2.39 19.23 1.18
N ASP A 65 2.19 20.11 0.19
CA ASP A 65 3.15 20.32 -0.90
C ASP A 65 4.40 21.05 -0.39
N GLU A 66 4.25 21.96 0.57
CA GLU A 66 5.38 22.58 1.27
C GLU A 66 6.17 21.55 2.10
N MET A 67 5.52 20.56 2.73
CA MET A 67 6.19 19.44 3.40
C MET A 67 7.01 18.59 2.43
N LEU A 68 6.45 18.23 1.27
CA LEU A 68 7.14 17.49 0.21
C LEU A 68 8.37 18.24 -0.35
N VAL A 69 8.34 19.58 -0.34
CA VAL A 69 9.47 20.42 -0.75
C VAL A 69 10.48 20.63 0.40
N SER A 70 10.01 20.76 1.64
CA SER A 70 10.86 21.04 2.81
C SER A 70 11.65 19.83 3.33
N GLU A 71 11.15 18.60 3.14
CA GLU A 71 11.90 17.36 3.41
C GLU A 71 13.14 17.21 2.52
N GLN A 72 13.28 18.01 1.45
CA GLN A 72 14.50 18.06 0.64
C GLN A 72 15.64 18.88 1.29
N THR A 73 15.36 19.73 2.28
CA THR A 73 16.30 20.78 2.71
C THR A 73 16.98 20.52 4.06
N THR A 74 16.53 19.55 4.85
CA THR A 74 17.03 19.28 6.21
C THR A 74 17.95 18.06 6.29
N MET A 75 19.05 18.06 5.54
CA MET A 75 20.17 17.15 5.77
C MET A 75 21.42 17.92 6.23
N VAL A 76 21.65 17.81 7.53
CA VAL A 76 22.82 18.11 8.37
C VAL A 76 24.13 18.45 7.61
N LYS A 77 24.54 19.72 7.66
CA LYS A 77 25.91 20.15 7.30
C LYS A 77 26.88 19.84 8.44
N THR A 78 27.51 18.67 8.43
CA THR A 78 28.76 18.46 9.20
C THR A 78 29.95 19.01 8.42
N SER A 79 30.52 20.09 8.90
CA SER A 79 31.76 20.70 8.43
C SER A 79 32.97 19.81 8.76
N ARG A 80 33.60 19.22 7.73
CA ARG A 80 34.93 18.61 7.83
C ARG A 80 35.96 19.49 7.13
N THR A 81 36.91 19.98 7.91
CA THR A 81 38.13 20.69 7.52
C THR A 81 39.03 19.80 6.66
N LYS A 82 39.27 20.18 5.40
CA LYS A 82 40.25 19.52 4.52
C LYS A 82 41.65 20.08 4.77
N LYS A 83 42.55 19.18 5.18
CA LYS A 83 44.00 19.42 5.28
C LYS A 83 44.61 19.29 3.89
N GLN A 84 45.36 20.32 3.49
CA GLN A 84 46.11 20.39 2.23
C GLN A 84 47.26 19.37 2.23
N THR A 85 47.40 18.60 1.14
CA THR A 85 48.68 18.02 0.73
C THR A 85 48.90 18.29 -0.75
N SER A 86 50.14 18.64 -1.04
CA SER A 86 50.64 19.38 -2.18
C SER A 86 51.03 18.51 -3.40
N LYS A 87 50.89 19.14 -4.57
CA LYS A 87 51.79 19.13 -5.74
C LYS A 87 52.07 17.78 -6.44
N SER A 88 51.63 17.68 -7.70
CA SER A 88 52.55 17.38 -8.80
C SER A 88 51.98 17.87 -10.14
N SER A 89 52.88 18.44 -10.94
CA SER A 89 52.64 19.21 -12.17
C SER A 89 52.60 18.34 -13.42
N ARG A 90 51.81 18.73 -14.42
CA ARG A 90 52.31 18.96 -15.80
C ARG A 90 51.29 19.71 -16.68
N HIS A 91 51.84 20.67 -17.42
CA HIS A 91 51.25 21.52 -18.45
C HIS A 91 50.53 20.76 -19.57
N VAL A 92 49.43 21.33 -20.10
CA VAL A 92 49.22 21.75 -21.52
C VAL A 92 48.16 22.88 -21.56
N LYS A 93 48.33 23.83 -22.49
CA LYS A 93 47.65 25.14 -22.63
C LYS A 93 46.34 25.15 -23.45
N ASN A 94 45.58 26.25 -23.25
CA ASN A 94 44.59 26.93 -24.11
C ASN A 94 43.18 26.29 -24.22
N ARG A 95 42.07 26.96 -23.90
CA ARG A 95 41.44 28.07 -24.68
C ARG A 95 40.22 28.64 -23.92
N GLN A 96 39.77 29.82 -24.37
CA GLN A 96 38.89 30.84 -23.78
C GLN A 96 37.44 30.49 -23.36
N VAL A 97 37.01 31.17 -22.28
CA VAL A 97 35.77 31.97 -22.04
C VAL A 97 34.40 31.38 -22.45
N SER A 98 33.55 31.10 -21.45
CA SER A 98 32.28 31.84 -21.19
C SER A 98 31.42 31.17 -20.11
N HIS A 99 30.63 32.02 -19.43
CA HIS A 99 29.40 31.75 -18.68
C HIS A 99 29.46 30.94 -17.38
N ILE A 100 29.44 31.67 -16.26
CA ILE A 100 28.98 31.18 -14.97
C ILE A 100 27.45 31.14 -15.05
N SER A 101 26.88 29.94 -14.92
CA SER A 101 25.48 29.70 -14.65
C SER A 101 25.44 28.91 -13.35
N ASP A 102 24.70 29.40 -12.37
CA ASP A 102 24.43 28.70 -11.11
C ASP A 102 23.65 27.41 -11.41
N GLU A 103 24.35 26.28 -11.43
CA GLU A 103 23.73 24.95 -11.43
C GLU A 103 23.51 24.51 -9.98
N GLU A 104 22.23 24.33 -9.63
CA GLU A 104 21.80 23.65 -8.42
C GLU A 104 22.37 22.22 -8.38
N PRO A 105 22.78 21.71 -7.20
CA PRO A 105 23.39 20.40 -7.10
C PRO A 105 22.35 19.31 -7.36
N ALA A 106 22.58 18.55 -8.42
CA ALA A 106 21.96 17.26 -8.68
C ALA A 106 22.00 16.40 -7.40
N THR A 107 20.83 15.92 -7.00
CA THR A 107 20.64 15.01 -5.88
C THR A 107 21.52 13.78 -6.10
N LEU A 108 22.46 13.54 -5.20
CA LEU A 108 23.28 12.34 -5.14
C LEU A 108 22.36 11.12 -5.01
N GLU A 109 22.04 10.48 -6.14
CA GLU A 109 21.80 9.03 -6.11
C GLU A 109 23.07 8.44 -5.49
N GLU A 110 22.91 7.72 -4.37
CA GLU A 110 24.01 6.95 -3.79
C GLU A 110 24.66 6.18 -4.95
N PRO A 111 25.97 6.35 -5.18
CA PRO A 111 26.63 5.67 -6.28
C PRO A 111 26.27 4.20 -6.15
N GLU A 112 25.67 3.62 -7.18
CA GLU A 112 25.63 2.16 -7.31
C GLU A 112 27.10 1.74 -7.33
N GLU A 113 27.63 1.45 -6.13
CA GLU A 113 28.97 0.97 -5.95
C GLU A 113 29.01 -0.29 -6.79
N SER A 114 29.69 -0.17 -7.93
CA SER A 114 30.07 -1.29 -8.78
C SER A 114 31.01 -2.12 -7.93
N GLU A 115 30.42 -2.93 -7.05
CA GLU A 115 31.17 -3.73 -6.08
C GLU A 115 32.09 -4.62 -6.91
N PRO A 116 33.41 -4.58 -6.66
CA PRO A 116 34.33 -5.42 -7.37
C PRO A 116 33.87 -6.86 -7.17
N ASP A 117 33.78 -7.59 -8.28
CA ASP A 117 33.46 -9.02 -8.39
C ASP A 117 34.59 -9.89 -7.77
N SER A 118 35.16 -9.41 -6.66
CA SER A 118 36.09 -10.12 -5.80
C SER A 118 35.36 -11.37 -5.33
N ASP A 119 35.78 -12.53 -5.83
CA ASP A 119 35.41 -13.80 -5.23
C ASP A 119 35.70 -13.68 -3.74
N PRO A 120 34.70 -13.81 -2.85
CA PRO A 120 34.97 -13.75 -1.44
C PRO A 120 35.74 -15.02 -1.12
N ASP A 121 37.06 -14.90 -0.90
CA ASP A 121 37.91 -16.00 -0.43
C ASP A 121 37.31 -16.68 0.83
N GLY A 122 36.46 -15.95 1.58
CA GLY A 122 35.68 -16.45 2.72
C GLY A 122 34.51 -17.41 2.43
N GLU A 123 34.06 -17.60 1.17
CA GLU A 123 32.99 -18.58 0.87
C GLU A 123 33.45 -20.03 1.11
N ARG A 124 34.76 -20.30 1.08
CA ARG A 124 35.31 -21.64 1.29
C ARG A 124 35.17 -22.11 2.74
N GLU A 125 35.08 -21.18 3.69
CA GLU A 125 35.01 -21.47 5.14
C GLU A 125 33.62 -21.94 5.56
N TRP A 126 32.57 -21.48 4.87
CA TRP A 126 31.20 -21.87 5.18
C TRP A 126 30.88 -23.31 4.73
N PRO A 127 29.97 -24.04 5.40
CA PRO A 127 29.50 -25.34 4.93
C PRO A 127 28.85 -25.25 3.54
N ARG A 128 29.03 -26.28 2.69
CA ARG A 128 28.54 -26.30 1.30
C ARG A 128 27.06 -25.90 1.14
N ILE A 129 26.23 -26.23 2.14
CA ILE A 129 24.80 -25.95 2.14
C ILE A 129 24.46 -24.45 2.17
N VAL A 130 25.31 -23.63 2.78
CA VAL A 130 25.09 -22.19 2.92
C VAL A 130 25.96 -21.37 1.97
N ARG A 131 26.85 -21.98 1.18
CA ARG A 131 27.73 -21.28 0.23
C ARG A 131 26.94 -20.64 -0.89
N LEU A 132 27.25 -19.39 -1.21
CA LEU A 132 26.66 -18.72 -2.36
C LEU A 132 27.35 -19.18 -3.65
N ALA A 133 26.54 -19.56 -4.64
CA ALA A 133 27.01 -19.78 -6.00
C ALA A 133 27.04 -18.46 -6.77
N ARG A 134 27.89 -18.37 -7.80
CA ARG A 134 27.84 -17.26 -8.75
C ARG A 134 26.54 -17.32 -9.57
N GLY A 135 25.95 -16.15 -9.81
CA GLY A 135 24.72 -15.98 -10.60
C GLY A 135 23.46 -15.78 -9.76
N GLY A 136 22.29 -15.89 -10.41
CA GLY A 136 21.00 -15.61 -9.78
C GLY A 136 20.49 -16.72 -8.85
N LEU A 137 19.32 -16.48 -8.25
CA LEU A 137 18.68 -17.39 -7.29
C LEU A 137 18.59 -18.85 -7.77
N LEU A 138 18.26 -19.09 -9.05
CA LEU A 138 18.11 -20.44 -9.60
C LEU A 138 19.43 -21.24 -9.71
N LYS A 139 20.58 -20.57 -9.62
CA LYS A 139 21.90 -21.22 -9.61
C LYS A 139 22.39 -21.56 -8.20
N GLN A 140 21.67 -21.12 -7.17
CA GLN A 140 22.01 -21.37 -5.78
C GLN A 140 21.68 -22.81 -5.38
N ASN A 141 22.27 -23.27 -4.28
CA ASN A 141 21.87 -24.52 -3.65
C ASN A 141 20.37 -24.51 -3.28
N ILE A 142 19.70 -25.66 -3.37
CA ILE A 142 18.28 -25.82 -3.07
C ILE A 142 17.87 -25.24 -1.71
N HIS A 143 18.73 -25.32 -0.69
CA HIS A 143 18.43 -24.81 0.65
C HIS A 143 18.34 -23.27 0.67
N ILE A 144 19.23 -22.59 -0.05
CA ILE A 144 19.20 -21.13 -0.24
C ILE A 144 18.00 -20.73 -1.09
N GLN A 145 17.66 -21.53 -2.11
CA GLN A 145 16.46 -21.31 -2.92
C GLN A 145 15.18 -21.35 -2.08
N VAL A 146 15.04 -22.38 -1.24
CA VAL A 146 13.90 -22.54 -0.32
C VAL A 146 13.85 -21.42 0.70
N LEU A 147 15.00 -21.02 1.29
CA LEU A 147 15.07 -19.86 2.17
C LEU A 147 14.56 -18.59 1.49
N ALA A 148 15.09 -18.27 0.32
CA ALA A 148 14.75 -17.05 -0.39
C ALA A 148 13.28 -17.04 -0.79
N ARG A 149 12.71 -18.17 -1.24
CA ARG A 149 11.28 -18.28 -1.54
C ARG A 149 10.42 -18.09 -0.29
N LYS A 150 10.85 -18.62 0.86
CA LYS A 150 10.17 -18.41 2.14
C LYS A 150 10.23 -16.95 2.58
N ALA A 151 11.38 -16.30 2.42
CA ALA A 151 11.57 -14.87 2.64
C ALA A 151 10.69 -14.02 1.72
N MET A 152 10.60 -14.36 0.43
CA MET A 152 9.67 -13.72 -0.52
C MET A 152 8.22 -13.80 -0.04
N ALA A 153 7.78 -14.98 0.43
CA ALA A 153 6.43 -15.13 0.95
C ALA A 153 6.17 -14.30 2.23
N ILE A 154 7.18 -14.13 3.09
CA ILE A 154 7.09 -13.26 4.27
C ILE A 154 6.96 -11.80 3.84
N VAL A 155 7.82 -11.32 2.95
CA VAL A 155 7.80 -9.93 2.46
C VAL A 155 6.50 -9.62 1.71
N GLU A 156 6.00 -10.56 0.90
CA GLU A 156 4.70 -10.46 0.23
C GLU A 156 3.53 -10.44 1.21
N ARG A 157 3.66 -11.04 2.40
CA ARG A 157 2.64 -10.97 3.42
C ARG A 157 2.73 -9.64 4.16
N ASP A 158 3.93 -9.20 4.53
CA ASP A 158 4.14 -7.97 5.31
C ASP A 158 3.68 -6.71 4.56
N ILE A 159 3.90 -6.64 3.23
CA ILE A 159 3.43 -5.52 2.39
C ILE A 159 1.90 -5.34 2.40
N HIS A 160 1.14 -6.43 2.58
CA HIS A 160 -0.32 -6.39 2.60
C HIS A 160 -0.85 -6.29 4.02
N LEU A 161 -0.26 -7.02 4.98
CA LEU A 161 -0.87 -7.16 6.29
C LEU A 161 -0.34 -6.17 7.33
N SER A 162 0.90 -5.71 7.18
CA SER A 162 1.61 -5.02 8.25
C SER A 162 2.00 -3.60 7.85
N ASN A 163 2.89 -3.47 6.87
CA ASN A 163 3.41 -2.20 6.41
C ASN A 163 3.84 -2.35 4.95
N ALA A 164 3.39 -1.45 4.08
CA ALA A 164 3.72 -1.50 2.67
C ALA A 164 5.13 -1.00 2.34
N TRP A 165 5.80 -0.28 3.25
CA TRP A 165 7.20 0.18 3.18
C TRP A 165 8.04 -0.27 4.39
N PRO A 166 8.18 -1.57 4.65
CA PRO A 166 8.89 -2.07 5.82
C PRO A 166 10.41 -1.90 5.73
N GLU A 167 10.94 -1.71 4.52
CA GLU A 167 12.37 -1.55 4.24
C GLU A 167 12.87 -0.11 4.34
N LEU A 168 11.97 0.88 4.21
CA LEU A 168 12.39 2.27 4.10
C LEU A 168 13.13 2.72 5.37
N ASN A 169 14.33 3.30 5.21
CA ASN A 169 15.26 3.69 6.28
C ASN A 169 15.77 2.55 7.17
N ARG A 170 15.47 1.28 6.86
CA ARG A 170 15.90 0.11 7.65
C ARG A 170 16.18 -1.14 6.81
N SER A 171 16.57 -0.98 5.54
CA SER A 171 16.73 -2.10 4.59
C SER A 171 17.66 -3.21 5.09
N ALA A 172 18.74 -2.89 5.81
CA ALA A 172 19.65 -3.90 6.37
C ALA A 172 18.99 -4.70 7.52
N ALA A 173 18.40 -3.99 8.49
CA ALA A 173 17.71 -4.61 9.64
C ALA A 173 16.51 -5.45 9.19
N TYR A 174 15.70 -4.94 8.26
CA TYR A 174 14.55 -5.67 7.73
C TYR A 174 14.96 -6.92 6.94
N ARG A 175 16.06 -6.87 6.15
CA ARG A 175 16.61 -8.08 5.50
C ARG A 175 16.97 -9.16 6.51
N LEU A 176 17.69 -8.76 7.56
CA LEU A 176 18.12 -9.67 8.61
C LEU A 176 16.91 -10.32 9.31
N GLU A 177 15.93 -9.51 9.70
CA GLU A 177 14.69 -9.97 10.34
C GLU A 177 13.94 -11.00 9.48
N VAL A 178 13.71 -10.67 8.20
CA VAL A 178 13.00 -11.57 7.27
C VAL A 178 13.76 -12.88 7.06
N LEU A 179 15.09 -12.81 6.90
CA LEU A 179 15.92 -14.01 6.71
C LEU A 179 15.93 -14.91 7.95
N LEU A 180 16.03 -14.33 9.15
CA LEU A 180 15.95 -15.07 10.40
C LEU A 180 14.58 -15.74 10.58
N LYS A 181 13.49 -14.99 10.39
CA LYS A 181 12.12 -15.53 10.44
C LYS A 181 11.90 -16.66 9.44
N ALA A 182 12.45 -16.51 8.23
CA ALA A 182 12.39 -17.55 7.21
C ALA A 182 13.18 -18.80 7.62
N ALA A 183 14.43 -18.64 8.08
CA ALA A 183 15.27 -19.74 8.53
C ALA A 183 14.67 -20.48 9.73
N ASP A 184 14.18 -19.76 10.74
CA ASP A 184 13.58 -20.34 11.94
C ASP A 184 12.36 -21.20 11.61
N SER A 185 11.52 -20.76 10.67
CA SER A 185 10.38 -21.55 10.18
C SER A 185 10.77 -22.84 9.45
N LEU A 186 12.02 -22.95 8.99
CA LEU A 186 12.55 -24.10 8.25
C LEU A 186 13.37 -25.05 9.15
N ILE A 187 13.87 -24.59 10.30
CA ILE A 187 14.65 -25.41 11.24
C ILE A 187 13.88 -26.64 11.71
N GLY A 188 12.58 -26.49 11.99
CA GLY A 188 11.73 -27.61 12.43
C GLY A 188 11.57 -28.71 11.36
N LYS A 189 11.71 -28.36 10.08
CA LYS A 189 11.63 -29.30 8.96
C LYS A 189 12.99 -29.87 8.59
N ASN A 190 14.06 -29.08 8.72
CA ASN A 190 15.41 -29.52 8.39
C ASN A 190 16.45 -28.85 9.31
N PRO A 191 17.13 -29.61 10.19
CA PRO A 191 18.07 -29.06 11.16
C PRO A 191 19.30 -28.42 10.50
N LYS A 192 19.58 -28.69 9.22
CA LYS A 192 20.69 -28.08 8.50
C LYS A 192 20.53 -26.56 8.36
N TYR A 193 19.31 -26.03 8.50
CA TYR A 193 19.06 -24.58 8.52
C TYR A 193 19.65 -23.86 9.74
N LYS A 194 20.06 -24.57 10.81
CA LYS A 194 20.80 -23.98 11.93
C LYS A 194 22.10 -23.29 11.49
N ALA A 195 22.85 -23.92 10.59
CA ALA A 195 24.08 -23.33 10.04
C ALA A 195 23.81 -22.04 9.27
N MET A 196 22.64 -21.95 8.64
CA MET A 196 22.22 -20.78 7.87
C MET A 196 21.81 -19.64 8.78
N THR A 197 21.09 -19.92 9.88
CA THR A 197 20.81 -18.93 10.93
C THR A 197 22.10 -18.36 11.51
N THR A 198 23.11 -19.21 11.77
CA THR A 198 24.44 -18.74 12.22
C THR A 198 25.08 -17.81 11.20
N ARG A 199 25.08 -18.19 9.91
CA ARG A 199 25.62 -17.35 8.84
C ARG A 199 24.89 -16.02 8.72
N ILE A 200 23.57 -16.02 8.72
CA ILE A 200 22.71 -14.82 8.63
C ILE A 200 23.06 -13.79 9.73
N LYS A 201 23.39 -14.25 10.94
CA LYS A 201 23.72 -13.37 12.08
C LYS A 201 25.09 -12.69 11.97
N ILE A 202 26.03 -13.26 11.22
CA ILE A 202 27.44 -12.84 11.23
C ILE A 202 27.88 -12.28 9.87
N ASP A 203 27.31 -12.78 8.77
CA ASP A 203 27.72 -12.47 7.41
C ASP A 203 26.74 -11.48 6.75
N GLU A 204 27.06 -10.19 6.84
CA GLU A 204 26.27 -9.12 6.22
C GLU A 204 26.22 -9.22 4.69
N ILE A 205 27.31 -9.68 4.05
CA ILE A 205 27.40 -9.81 2.59
C ILE A 205 26.41 -10.87 2.11
N PHE A 206 26.33 -12.01 2.82
CA PHE A 206 25.31 -13.03 2.57
C PHE A 206 23.90 -12.44 2.67
N CYS A 207 23.60 -11.74 3.77
CA CYS A 207 22.31 -11.10 3.99
C CYS A 207 21.97 -10.07 2.90
N ARG A 208 22.95 -9.28 2.46
CA ARG A 208 22.79 -8.28 1.40
C ARG A 208 22.44 -8.96 0.07
N ARG A 209 23.20 -9.99 -0.33
CA ARG A 209 23.04 -10.72 -1.60
C ARG A 209 21.73 -11.49 -1.65
N VAL A 210 21.42 -12.30 -0.63
CA VAL A 210 20.16 -13.05 -0.57
C VAL A 210 18.97 -12.11 -0.39
N GLY A 211 19.16 -11.07 0.43
CA GLY A 211 18.20 -10.01 0.68
C GLY A 211 17.68 -9.33 -0.57
N LYS A 212 18.58 -9.05 -1.51
CA LYS A 212 18.24 -8.43 -2.80
C LYS A 212 17.13 -9.19 -3.53
N TRP A 213 17.19 -10.53 -3.58
CA TRP A 213 16.22 -11.32 -4.36
C TRP A 213 14.77 -11.16 -3.90
N PHE A 214 14.52 -10.96 -2.61
CA PHE A 214 13.16 -10.77 -2.10
C PHE A 214 12.79 -9.30 -1.92
N LEU A 215 13.74 -8.41 -1.62
CA LEU A 215 13.44 -6.98 -1.54
C LEU A 215 13.13 -6.35 -2.90
N ASP A 216 13.76 -6.82 -3.97
CA ASP A 216 13.47 -6.37 -5.34
C ASP A 216 12.01 -6.66 -5.76
N ARG A 217 11.28 -7.47 -4.99
CA ARG A 217 9.84 -7.74 -5.19
C ARG A 217 8.94 -6.65 -4.63
N LEU A 218 9.36 -5.90 -3.60
CA LEU A 218 8.52 -4.89 -2.96
C LEU A 218 8.05 -3.81 -3.94
N PRO A 219 8.93 -3.17 -4.74
CA PRO A 219 8.50 -2.19 -5.73
C PRO A 219 7.56 -2.79 -6.79
N LEU A 220 7.77 -4.04 -7.20
CA LEU A 220 6.91 -4.72 -8.17
C LEU A 220 5.49 -4.86 -7.62
N ARG A 221 5.34 -5.29 -6.37
CA ARG A 221 4.03 -5.42 -5.72
C ARG A 221 3.32 -4.07 -5.55
N ARG A 222 4.03 -3.01 -5.19
CA ARG A 222 3.46 -1.65 -5.15
C ARG A 222 3.02 -1.19 -6.54
N HIS A 223 3.79 -1.54 -7.57
CA HIS A 223 3.47 -1.21 -8.96
C HIS A 223 2.24 -1.97 -9.47
N ASP A 224 2.01 -3.21 -9.02
CA ASP A 224 0.79 -3.96 -9.35
C ASP A 224 -0.47 -3.18 -8.87
N VAL A 225 -0.44 -2.63 -7.65
CA VAL A 225 -1.53 -1.79 -7.10
C VAL A 225 -1.67 -0.47 -7.87
N LEU A 226 -0.56 0.14 -8.27
CA LEU A 226 -0.58 1.34 -9.12
C LEU A 226 -1.20 1.06 -10.49
N ASP A 227 -0.90 -0.08 -11.10
CA ASP A 227 -1.47 -0.46 -12.39
C ASP A 227 -2.98 -0.70 -12.28
N ALA A 228 -3.46 -1.30 -11.17
CA ALA A 228 -4.89 -1.39 -10.87
C ALA A 228 -5.52 0.01 -10.74
N ALA A 229 -4.90 0.92 -9.98
CA ALA A 229 -5.39 2.29 -9.82
C ALA A 229 -5.46 3.06 -11.15
N ARG A 230 -4.44 2.93 -12.01
CA ARG A 230 -4.45 3.49 -13.37
C ARG A 230 -5.60 2.95 -14.22
N GLY A 231 -5.91 1.66 -14.06
CA GLY A 231 -7.02 1.00 -14.74
C GLY A 231 -8.38 1.64 -14.46
N GLU A 232 -8.60 2.10 -13.23
CA GLU A 232 -9.88 2.67 -12.79
C GLU A 232 -9.94 4.21 -12.82
N LEU A 233 -8.87 4.90 -13.25
CA LEU A 233 -8.82 6.37 -13.28
C LEU A 233 -9.95 7.02 -14.11
N TYR A 234 -10.51 6.31 -15.09
CA TYR A 234 -11.63 6.81 -15.88
C TYR A 234 -12.86 7.11 -15.01
N GLY A 235 -13.05 6.37 -13.91
CA GLY A 235 -14.13 6.58 -12.95
C GLY A 235 -14.10 7.99 -12.35
N TYR A 236 -12.90 8.54 -12.15
CA TYR A 236 -12.73 9.89 -11.58
C TYR A 236 -13.06 11.02 -12.56
N ARG A 237 -13.36 10.74 -13.84
CA ARG A 237 -13.78 11.75 -14.84
C ARG A 237 -12.84 12.97 -14.94
N LEU A 238 -11.53 12.76 -14.83
CA LEU A 238 -10.55 13.85 -14.81
C LEU A 238 -10.50 14.66 -16.13
N GLY A 239 -10.89 14.08 -17.27
CA GLY A 239 -10.87 14.78 -18.56
C GLY A 239 -9.47 14.88 -19.17
N LYS A 240 -9.22 15.93 -19.97
CA LYS A 240 -7.94 16.21 -20.65
C LYS A 240 -7.65 17.71 -20.66
N GLY A 241 -6.40 18.09 -20.91
CA GLY A 241 -6.02 19.50 -21.07
C GLY A 241 -6.06 20.26 -19.74
N GLU A 242 -6.46 21.54 -19.78
CA GLU A 242 -6.43 22.42 -18.60
C GLU A 242 -7.45 22.02 -17.53
N GLU A 243 -8.64 21.59 -17.95
CA GLU A 243 -9.69 21.07 -17.07
C GLU A 243 -9.17 19.91 -16.20
N CYS A 244 -8.39 19.02 -16.79
CA CYS A 244 -7.77 17.91 -16.07
C CYS A 244 -6.78 18.37 -15.01
N LYS A 245 -6.03 19.45 -15.24
CA LYS A 245 -5.09 19.96 -14.23
C LYS A 245 -5.84 20.49 -13.01
N VAL A 246 -6.92 21.24 -13.26
CA VAL A 246 -7.80 21.77 -12.21
C VAL A 246 -8.44 20.62 -11.43
N ARG A 247 -9.04 19.65 -12.12
CA ARG A 247 -9.65 18.47 -11.50
C ARG A 247 -8.67 17.63 -10.69
N VAL A 248 -7.45 17.43 -11.19
CA VAL A 248 -6.38 16.74 -10.46
C VAL A 248 -6.03 17.49 -9.19
N HIS A 249 -5.86 18.82 -9.26
CA HIS A 249 -5.57 19.63 -8.09
C HIS A 249 -6.67 19.50 -7.03
N VAL A 250 -7.93 19.68 -7.42
CA VAL A 250 -9.09 19.57 -6.54
C VAL A 250 -9.21 18.16 -5.93
N MET A 251 -8.92 17.11 -6.70
CA MET A 251 -8.99 15.73 -6.20
C MET A 251 -7.92 15.45 -5.14
N LEU A 252 -6.70 15.93 -5.35
CA LEU A 252 -5.59 15.70 -4.43
C LEU A 252 -5.68 16.59 -3.19
N GLU A 253 -6.30 17.76 -3.31
CA GLU A 253 -6.59 18.62 -2.17
C GLU A 253 -7.53 17.90 -1.18
N ASN A 254 -7.14 17.90 0.10
CA ASN A 254 -7.87 17.27 1.20
C ASN A 254 -8.19 15.76 1.02
N ASP A 255 -7.48 15.07 0.12
CA ASP A 255 -7.75 13.69 -0.28
C ASP A 255 -9.19 13.47 -0.80
N ASN A 256 -9.75 14.44 -1.54
CA ASN A 256 -11.10 14.35 -2.13
C ASN A 256 -11.32 13.08 -2.96
N TYR A 257 -10.27 12.53 -3.59
CA TYR A 257 -10.33 11.25 -4.32
C TYR A 257 -10.77 10.04 -3.48
N LEU A 258 -10.76 10.15 -2.15
CA LEU A 258 -11.21 9.10 -1.23
C LEU A 258 -12.65 9.27 -0.75
N HIS A 259 -13.29 10.39 -1.05
CA HIS A 259 -14.66 10.68 -0.65
C HIS A 259 -15.63 10.47 -1.83
N PRO A 260 -16.87 10.03 -1.58
CA PRO A 260 -17.90 10.00 -2.61
C PRO A 260 -18.29 11.44 -2.97
N GLY A 261 -18.62 11.67 -4.24
CA GLY A 261 -18.87 13.02 -4.76
C GLY A 261 -18.72 13.15 -6.26
N ALA A 262 -19.05 14.33 -6.76
CA ALA A 262 -18.99 14.66 -8.17
C ALA A 262 -18.39 16.05 -8.39
N PHE A 263 -17.84 16.27 -9.59
CA PHE A 263 -17.45 17.61 -10.03
C PHE A 263 -18.68 18.44 -10.35
N MET A 264 -18.70 19.66 -9.84
CA MET A 264 -19.72 20.67 -10.12
C MET A 264 -19.05 21.92 -10.69
N SER A 265 -19.69 22.54 -11.67
CA SER A 265 -19.32 23.87 -12.15
C SER A 265 -20.16 24.90 -11.39
N VAL A 266 -19.49 25.82 -10.71
CA VAL A 266 -20.12 27.00 -10.11
C VAL A 266 -20.34 28.06 -11.20
N ASP A 267 -21.26 29.01 -10.99
CA ASP A 267 -21.65 30.04 -11.97
C ASP A 267 -20.46 30.82 -12.58
N ASP A 268 -19.33 30.91 -11.86
CA ASP A 268 -18.10 31.56 -12.32
C ASP A 268 -17.18 30.66 -13.19
N GLY A 269 -17.63 29.44 -13.52
CA GLY A 269 -16.83 28.45 -14.25
C GLY A 269 -15.77 27.74 -13.40
N GLU A 270 -15.77 27.96 -12.08
CA GLU A 270 -14.89 27.25 -11.15
C GLU A 270 -15.34 25.80 -10.98
N ILE A 271 -14.39 24.87 -11.14
CA ILE A 271 -14.64 23.44 -10.96
C ILE A 271 -14.36 23.10 -9.50
N THR A 272 -15.39 22.65 -8.80
CA THR A 272 -15.30 22.19 -7.41
C THR A 272 -15.68 20.72 -7.31
N TYR A 273 -15.20 20.04 -6.28
CA TYR A 273 -15.64 18.68 -5.96
C TYR A 273 -16.62 18.75 -4.80
N VAL A 274 -17.87 18.44 -5.08
CA VAL A 274 -18.93 18.42 -4.07
C VAL A 274 -19.06 17.00 -3.58
N SER A 275 -18.66 16.79 -2.32
CA SER A 275 -18.82 15.49 -1.70
C SER A 275 -20.30 15.21 -1.45
N GLU A 276 -20.76 14.00 -1.75
CA GLU A 276 -22.16 13.55 -1.62
C GLU A 276 -22.66 13.45 -0.17
N SER A 277 -21.88 13.89 0.80
CA SER A 277 -22.23 13.79 2.21
C SER A 277 -23.38 14.69 2.63
N THR A 278 -24.29 14.08 3.39
CA THR A 278 -25.08 14.65 4.49
C THR A 278 -24.28 15.64 5.36
N PRO A 279 -24.91 16.49 6.19
CA PRO A 279 -24.23 17.48 7.05
C PRO A 279 -23.10 16.93 7.95
N ALA A 280 -23.03 15.60 8.17
CA ALA A 280 -21.87 14.94 8.75
C ALA A 280 -20.82 14.61 7.68
N LYS A 281 -19.62 15.18 7.82
CA LYS A 281 -18.45 14.95 6.97
C LYS A 281 -18.26 13.45 6.66
N PRO A 282 -18.21 13.03 5.38
CA PRO A 282 -18.15 11.62 5.02
C PRO A 282 -16.81 11.04 5.46
N LEU A 283 -16.81 9.77 5.83
CA LEU A 283 -15.56 9.09 6.15
C LEU A 283 -14.71 8.96 4.87
N LYS A 284 -13.39 9.00 5.01
CA LYS A 284 -12.49 8.68 3.89
C LYS A 284 -12.69 7.23 3.46
N PHE A 285 -12.23 6.92 2.25
CA PHE A 285 -12.19 5.58 1.64
C PHE A 285 -13.56 5.05 1.21
N GLN A 286 -14.58 5.90 1.14
CA GLN A 286 -15.93 5.51 0.73
C GLN A 286 -16.24 5.84 -0.75
N ASN A 287 -15.27 6.36 -1.50
CA ASN A 287 -15.44 6.58 -2.93
C ASN A 287 -15.61 5.22 -3.66
N PRO A 288 -16.67 5.00 -4.46
CA PRO A 288 -16.88 3.73 -5.17
C PRO A 288 -15.71 3.32 -6.07
N ILE A 289 -15.09 4.28 -6.75
CA ILE A 289 -13.96 4.02 -7.65
C ILE A 289 -12.75 3.51 -6.85
N PHE A 290 -12.56 4.05 -5.64
CA PHE A 290 -11.51 3.58 -4.74
C PHE A 290 -11.76 2.13 -4.27
N ILE A 291 -13.02 1.77 -4.03
CA ILE A 291 -13.41 0.39 -3.69
C ILE A 291 -13.14 -0.54 -4.87
N ASP A 292 -13.45 -0.13 -6.10
CA ASP A 292 -13.12 -0.88 -7.33
C ASP A 292 -11.60 -1.10 -7.45
N ILE A 293 -10.78 -0.07 -7.15
CA ILE A 293 -9.32 -0.19 -7.13
C ILE A 293 -8.85 -1.20 -6.09
N LEU A 294 -9.42 -1.18 -4.87
CA LEU A 294 -9.12 -2.17 -3.83
C LEU A 294 -9.47 -3.59 -4.26
N GLY A 295 -10.68 -3.76 -4.84
CA GLY A 295 -11.15 -5.02 -5.39
C GLY A 295 -10.19 -5.54 -6.46
N ARG A 296 -9.85 -4.70 -7.45
CA ARG A 296 -8.94 -5.06 -8.52
C ARG A 296 -7.51 -5.36 -8.04
N ALA A 297 -6.98 -4.57 -7.12
CA ALA A 297 -5.60 -4.73 -6.66
C ALA A 297 -5.37 -6.00 -5.84
N PHE A 298 -6.36 -6.40 -5.03
CA PHE A 298 -6.16 -7.43 -4.01
C PHE A 298 -7.13 -8.60 -4.07
N PHE A 299 -8.26 -8.46 -4.76
CA PHE A 299 -9.36 -9.42 -4.78
C PHE A 299 -9.87 -9.74 -6.21
N GLU A 300 -9.11 -9.43 -7.27
CA GLU A 300 -9.55 -9.69 -8.66
C GLU A 300 -9.67 -11.19 -9.01
N PHE A 301 -8.92 -12.05 -8.31
CA PHE A 301 -8.89 -13.49 -8.58
C PHE A 301 -8.75 -14.25 -7.26
N SER A 302 -9.19 -15.51 -7.21
CA SER A 302 -9.00 -16.39 -6.03
C SER A 302 -7.54 -16.60 -5.62
N SER A 303 -6.58 -16.36 -6.53
CA SER A 303 -5.14 -16.38 -6.24
C SER A 303 -4.56 -15.05 -5.76
N SER A 304 -5.35 -13.97 -5.77
CA SER A 304 -4.94 -12.64 -5.33
C SER A 304 -4.65 -12.60 -3.83
N SER A 305 -3.84 -11.63 -3.39
CA SER A 305 -3.32 -11.58 -2.03
C SER A 305 -4.42 -11.45 -0.97
N GLY A 306 -5.53 -10.79 -1.28
CA GLY A 306 -6.68 -10.66 -0.39
C GLY A 306 -7.28 -12.00 0.01
N PHE A 307 -7.49 -12.91 -0.95
CA PHE A 307 -7.97 -14.27 -0.67
C PHE A 307 -6.89 -15.16 -0.09
N LYS A 308 -5.65 -15.04 -0.58
CA LYS A 308 -4.49 -15.81 -0.08
C LYS A 308 -4.27 -15.61 1.43
N TYR A 309 -4.58 -14.44 1.96
CA TYR A 309 -4.37 -14.07 3.36
C TYR A 309 -5.68 -13.80 4.12
N GLN A 310 -6.82 -14.30 3.63
CA GLN A 310 -8.13 -14.03 4.23
C GLN A 310 -8.21 -14.44 5.70
N ASP A 311 -7.54 -15.53 6.09
CA ASP A 311 -7.54 -16.05 7.47
C ASP A 311 -6.79 -15.12 8.45
N ASP A 312 -6.01 -14.18 7.92
CA ASP A 312 -5.29 -13.19 8.71
C ASP A 312 -6.12 -11.91 8.95
N PHE A 313 -7.27 -11.75 8.28
CA PHE A 313 -8.21 -10.67 8.55
C PHE A 313 -8.96 -10.93 9.84
N LYS A 314 -8.84 -10.00 10.79
CA LYS A 314 -9.37 -10.14 12.15
C LYS A 314 -10.13 -8.88 12.54
N THR A 315 -11.15 -9.04 13.36
CA THR A 315 -11.83 -7.90 13.98
C THR A 315 -10.88 -7.17 14.94
N SER A 316 -10.96 -5.84 14.95
CA SER A 316 -10.33 -4.98 15.96
C SER A 316 -11.13 -4.90 17.27
N LEU A 317 -12.29 -5.57 17.33
CA LEU A 317 -13.23 -5.62 18.45
C LEU A 317 -13.49 -7.06 18.92
N PRO A 318 -12.47 -7.87 19.26
CA PRO A 318 -12.68 -9.26 19.69
C PRO A 318 -13.50 -9.36 20.98
N ASP A 319 -13.51 -8.30 21.79
CA ASP A 319 -14.27 -8.15 23.03
C ASP A 319 -15.78 -7.91 22.82
N ARG A 320 -16.24 -7.75 21.56
CA ARG A 320 -17.64 -7.42 21.24
C ARG A 320 -18.24 -8.45 20.28
N PRO A 321 -19.04 -9.41 20.77
CA PRO A 321 -19.61 -10.49 19.97
C PRO A 321 -20.44 -10.06 18.75
N GLN A 322 -21.02 -8.86 18.78
CA GLN A 322 -21.78 -8.30 17.66
C GLN A 322 -20.91 -7.73 16.52
N TYR A 323 -19.58 -7.67 16.70
CA TYR A 323 -18.61 -7.09 15.77
C TYR A 323 -17.50 -8.11 15.44
N GLN A 324 -17.90 -9.34 15.07
CA GLN A 324 -16.97 -10.43 14.73
C GLN A 324 -16.57 -10.46 13.25
N ASP A 325 -17.11 -9.54 12.45
CA ASP A 325 -16.76 -9.45 11.02
C ASP A 325 -15.25 -9.19 10.85
N PRO A 326 -14.57 -9.88 9.91
CA PRO A 326 -13.18 -9.60 9.61
C PRO A 326 -13.02 -8.21 9.00
N GLU A 327 -11.85 -7.60 9.18
CA GLU A 327 -11.51 -6.28 8.67
C GLU A 327 -10.38 -6.37 7.66
N ILE A 328 -10.46 -5.61 6.56
CA ILE A 328 -9.31 -5.39 5.68
C ILE A 328 -8.21 -4.67 6.47
N THR A 329 -6.94 -4.93 6.16
CA THR A 329 -5.82 -4.33 6.89
C THR A 329 -5.62 -2.86 6.52
N LYS A 330 -5.12 -2.06 7.47
CA LYS A 330 -4.74 -0.65 7.21
C LYS A 330 -3.74 -0.53 6.06
N SER A 331 -2.78 -1.46 6.00
CA SER A 331 -1.71 -1.43 5.00
C SER A 331 -2.24 -1.60 3.58
N MET A 332 -3.22 -2.49 3.33
CA MET A 332 -3.87 -2.60 2.02
C MET A 332 -4.64 -1.33 1.63
N VAL A 333 -5.44 -0.79 2.55
CA VAL A 333 -6.22 0.44 2.32
C VAL A 333 -5.32 1.63 2.04
N ALA A 334 -4.30 1.85 2.88
CA ALA A 334 -3.34 2.94 2.70
C ALA A 334 -2.51 2.79 1.43
N LEU A 335 -2.09 1.56 1.07
CA LEU A 335 -1.35 1.30 -0.17
C LEU A 335 -2.21 1.58 -1.41
N ALA A 336 -3.47 1.15 -1.45
CA ALA A 336 -4.38 1.48 -2.54
C ALA A 336 -4.65 2.98 -2.64
N ALA A 337 -4.80 3.67 -1.50
CA ALA A 337 -5.03 5.12 -1.48
C ALA A 337 -3.81 5.87 -2.03
N THR A 338 -2.61 5.44 -1.62
CA THR A 338 -1.34 5.97 -2.14
C THR A 338 -1.17 5.71 -3.64
N ALA A 339 -1.56 4.52 -4.11
CA ALA A 339 -1.54 4.19 -5.54
C ALA A 339 -2.53 5.05 -6.34
N THR A 340 -3.71 5.30 -5.78
CA THR A 340 -4.74 6.19 -6.36
C THR A 340 -4.23 7.64 -6.46
N TYR A 341 -3.65 8.15 -5.36
CA TYR A 341 -2.98 9.45 -5.35
C TYR A 341 -1.93 9.54 -6.47
N ALA A 342 -1.05 8.54 -6.57
CA ALA A 342 0.01 8.52 -7.57
C ALA A 342 -0.55 8.47 -9.00
N ALA A 343 -1.58 7.68 -9.25
CA ALA A 343 -2.24 7.59 -10.55
C ALA A 343 -2.89 8.93 -10.96
N ILE A 344 -3.56 9.62 -10.03
CA ILE A 344 -4.13 10.96 -10.24
C ILE A 344 -3.01 12.00 -10.45
N TRP A 345 -1.92 11.90 -9.67
CA TRP A 345 -0.76 12.80 -9.77
C TRP A 345 -0.05 12.70 -11.12
N GLU A 346 -0.04 11.53 -11.77
CA GLU A 346 0.50 11.36 -13.13
C GLU A 346 -0.28 12.19 -14.17
N MET A 347 -1.57 12.46 -13.91
CA MET A 347 -2.44 13.28 -14.77
C MET A 347 -2.26 14.79 -14.59
N ARG A 348 -1.40 15.25 -13.65
CA ARG A 348 -1.24 16.69 -13.32
C ARG A 348 -0.83 17.59 -14.48
N SER A 349 -0.28 17.02 -15.55
CA SER A 349 0.09 17.76 -16.76
C SER A 349 -1.09 17.99 -17.72
N GLY A 350 -2.26 17.40 -17.45
CA GLY A 350 -3.41 17.38 -18.35
C GLY A 350 -3.27 16.43 -19.53
N LYS A 351 -2.19 15.65 -19.58
CA LYS A 351 -1.92 14.63 -20.61
C LYS A 351 -2.20 13.26 -20.02
N ALA A 352 -2.84 12.39 -20.81
CA ALA A 352 -3.03 11.00 -20.45
C ALA A 352 -1.67 10.32 -20.19
N PRO A 353 -1.55 9.42 -19.20
CA PRO A 353 -0.34 8.65 -18.96
C PRO A 353 -0.03 7.89 -20.24
N VAL A 354 1.16 8.11 -20.78
CA VAL A 354 1.63 7.32 -21.90
C VAL A 354 1.92 5.94 -21.32
N PRO A 355 1.21 4.87 -21.76
CA PRO A 355 1.49 3.54 -21.27
C PRO A 355 2.96 3.25 -21.57
N LYS A 356 3.75 3.03 -20.51
CA LYS A 356 5.13 2.57 -20.65
C LYS A 356 5.03 1.22 -21.35
N LYS A 357 5.29 1.18 -22.66
CA LYS A 357 5.42 -0.09 -23.38
C LYS A 357 6.45 -0.87 -22.59
N ARG A 358 6.03 -1.96 -21.93
CA ARG A 358 6.90 -2.92 -21.21
C ARG A 358 7.77 -3.70 -22.21
N GLY A 359 8.34 -3.00 -23.19
CA GLY A 359 9.17 -3.51 -24.26
C GLY A 359 10.60 -3.56 -23.78
N ARG A 360 11.09 -4.79 -23.57
CA ARG A 360 12.49 -5.17 -23.40
C ARG A 360 13.43 -4.16 -24.05
N GLY A 361 14.19 -3.42 -23.25
CA GLY A 361 15.60 -3.11 -23.46
C GLY A 361 16.07 -2.61 -24.84
N ILE A 362 15.21 -2.20 -25.76
CA ILE A 362 15.63 -1.46 -26.94
C ILE A 362 15.90 -0.07 -26.41
N LYS A 363 17.14 0.12 -25.93
CA LYS A 363 17.79 1.42 -25.78
C LYS A 363 17.65 2.10 -27.14
N ARG A 364 16.52 2.77 -27.37
CA ARG A 364 16.41 3.70 -28.47
C ARG A 364 17.46 4.74 -28.12
N LYS A 365 18.60 4.68 -28.82
CA LYS A 365 19.45 5.84 -29.07
C LYS A 365 18.53 6.81 -29.79
N ALA A 366 17.72 7.51 -29.01
CA ALA A 366 16.85 8.53 -29.54
C ALA A 366 17.78 9.62 -30.03
N ASP A 367 17.74 9.86 -31.32
CA ASP A 367 18.37 10.97 -31.99
C ASP A 367 17.89 12.27 -31.33
N ALA A 368 18.63 12.71 -30.32
CA ALA A 368 18.41 13.96 -29.61
C ALA A 368 18.84 15.12 -30.53
N ARG A 369 18.03 15.42 -31.55
CA ARG A 369 18.27 16.58 -32.42
C ARG A 369 17.78 17.90 -31.83
N ASP A 370 16.91 17.88 -30.82
CA ASP A 370 16.28 19.10 -30.27
C ASP A 370 16.74 19.53 -28.88
N GLY A 371 17.79 18.91 -28.32
CA GLY A 371 18.57 19.46 -27.18
C GLY A 371 17.82 19.72 -25.87
N THR A 372 16.50 19.55 -25.81
CA THR A 372 15.69 19.72 -24.62
C THR A 372 15.47 18.35 -24.02
N PRO A 373 16.18 18.00 -22.92
CA PRO A 373 15.87 16.79 -22.17
C PRO A 373 14.46 16.97 -21.64
N GLN A 374 13.50 16.33 -22.31
CA GLN A 374 12.16 16.20 -21.80
C GLN A 374 12.27 15.35 -20.54
N GLN A 375 12.34 16.03 -19.38
CA GLN A 375 12.44 15.38 -18.08
C GLN A 375 11.39 14.27 -18.05
N ALA A 376 11.88 13.04 -17.94
CA ALA A 376 10.98 11.90 -17.81
C ALA A 376 10.05 12.23 -16.65
N PRO A 377 8.72 12.12 -16.85
CA PRO A 377 7.76 12.43 -15.79
C PRO A 377 8.20 11.69 -14.54
N ASP A 378 8.38 12.43 -13.44
CA ASP A 378 8.91 11.95 -12.17
C ASP A 378 8.53 10.49 -11.93
N ALA A 379 9.51 9.60 -12.06
CA ALA A 379 9.23 8.18 -11.91
C ALA A 379 8.64 7.95 -10.51
N PHE A 380 7.67 7.02 -10.43
CA PHE A 380 7.14 6.51 -9.18
C PHE A 380 8.29 6.04 -8.29
N SER A 381 8.73 6.92 -7.39
CA SER A 381 9.81 6.64 -6.44
C SER A 381 9.16 6.37 -5.10
N GLY A 382 9.51 5.23 -4.51
CA GLY A 382 8.95 4.79 -3.23
C GLY A 382 9.11 5.84 -2.12
N ASN A 383 10.18 6.65 -2.17
CA ASN A 383 10.44 7.69 -1.17
C ASN A 383 9.43 8.84 -1.27
N LYS A 384 9.05 9.25 -2.48
CA LYS A 384 8.12 10.38 -2.70
C LYS A 384 6.71 10.06 -2.19
N LEU A 385 6.32 8.79 -2.24
CA LEU A 385 4.97 8.35 -1.87
C LEU A 385 4.87 7.83 -0.44
N PHE A 386 6.00 7.64 0.25
CA PHE A 386 5.99 7.18 1.63
C PHE A 386 5.27 8.16 2.56
N GLY A 387 5.49 9.47 2.41
CA GLY A 387 4.76 10.48 3.19
C GLY A 387 3.25 10.45 2.94
N VAL A 388 2.82 10.16 1.71
CA VAL A 388 1.40 9.97 1.37
C VAL A 388 0.83 8.73 2.07
N TYR A 389 1.54 7.62 1.97
CA TYR A 389 1.19 6.36 2.65
C TYR A 389 1.08 6.53 4.16
N MET A 390 2.08 7.14 4.79
CA MET A 390 2.08 7.38 6.25
C MET A 390 0.92 8.27 6.67
N GLY A 391 0.59 9.32 5.91
CA GLY A 391 -0.58 10.15 6.20
C GLY A 391 -1.91 9.36 6.18
N HIS A 392 -2.04 8.34 5.33
CA HIS A 392 -3.20 7.45 5.35
C HIS A 392 -3.20 6.48 6.52
N ILE A 393 -2.04 5.94 6.90
CA ILE A 393 -1.89 5.10 8.09
C ILE A 393 -2.26 5.88 9.36
N GLU A 394 -1.71 7.09 9.52
CA GLU A 394 -1.98 7.97 10.66
C GLU A 394 -3.47 8.32 10.76
N TYR A 395 -4.13 8.61 9.64
CA TYR A 395 -5.58 8.83 9.62
C TYR A 395 -6.36 7.60 10.11
N LEU A 396 -6.01 6.39 9.62
CA LEU A 396 -6.69 5.14 10.03
C LEU A 396 -6.42 4.80 11.51
N GLU A 397 -5.22 5.07 12.01
CA GLU A 397 -4.88 4.95 13.43
C GLU A 397 -5.65 5.93 14.31
N ALA A 398 -5.73 7.20 13.90
CA ALA A 398 -6.51 8.21 14.60
C ALA A 398 -8.00 7.85 14.63
N LEU A 399 -8.56 7.35 13.51
CA LEU A 399 -9.95 6.88 13.45
C LEU A 399 -10.18 5.70 14.40
N GLN A 400 -9.25 4.74 14.46
CA GLN A 400 -9.33 3.61 15.38
C GLN A 400 -9.29 4.05 16.84
N ALA A 401 -8.43 5.03 17.17
CA ALA A 401 -8.29 5.57 18.52
C ALA A 401 -9.52 6.39 18.95
N GLN A 402 -10.07 7.21 18.06
CA GLN A 402 -11.23 8.07 18.33
C GLN A 402 -12.55 7.28 18.41
N GLY A 403 -12.68 6.21 17.63
CA GLY A 403 -13.91 5.42 17.58
C GLY A 403 -13.71 4.03 17.01
N ARG A 404 -13.34 3.06 17.87
CA ARG A 404 -13.12 1.65 17.47
C ARG A 404 -14.29 1.04 16.70
N VAL A 405 -15.54 1.38 17.06
CA VAL A 405 -16.74 0.91 16.34
C VAL A 405 -16.87 1.51 14.95
N THR A 406 -16.61 2.81 14.80
CA THR A 406 -16.64 3.50 13.50
C THR A 406 -15.55 2.95 12.58
N TYR A 407 -14.34 2.76 13.11
CA TYR A 407 -13.24 2.11 12.41
C TYR A 407 -13.61 0.69 11.97
N HIS A 408 -14.10 -0.15 12.87
CA HIS A 408 -14.53 -1.51 12.56
C HIS A 408 -15.58 -1.54 11.45
N LYS A 409 -16.63 -0.71 11.55
CA LYS A 409 -17.68 -0.62 10.54
C LYS A 409 -17.14 -0.20 9.18
N LEU A 410 -16.19 0.75 9.14
CA LEU A 410 -15.53 1.17 7.90
C LEU A 410 -14.74 0.00 7.28
N MET A 411 -13.81 -0.59 8.03
CA MET A 411 -12.89 -1.59 7.48
C MET A 411 -13.59 -2.92 7.12
N SER A 412 -14.56 -3.36 7.92
CA SER A 412 -15.38 -4.54 7.61
C SER A 412 -16.31 -4.29 6.42
N SER A 413 -16.89 -3.08 6.30
CA SER A 413 -17.71 -2.71 5.13
C SER A 413 -16.88 -2.68 3.85
N LEU A 414 -15.66 -2.13 3.88
CA LEU A 414 -14.75 -2.17 2.74
C LEU A 414 -14.46 -3.61 2.31
N LEU A 415 -14.12 -4.49 3.26
CA LEU A 415 -13.84 -5.90 2.97
C LEU A 415 -15.06 -6.59 2.34
N LYS A 416 -16.26 -6.38 2.89
CA LYS A 416 -17.51 -6.94 2.33
C LYS A 416 -17.76 -6.45 0.90
N GLN A 417 -17.59 -5.16 0.64
CA GLN A 417 -17.83 -4.58 -0.69
C GLN A 417 -16.88 -5.14 -1.74
N VAL A 418 -15.57 -5.24 -1.44
CA VAL A 418 -14.59 -5.77 -2.40
C VAL A 418 -14.74 -7.27 -2.64
N MET A 419 -15.23 -8.04 -1.66
CA MET A 419 -15.49 -9.47 -1.82
C MET A 419 -16.77 -9.78 -2.62
N VAL A 420 -17.79 -8.91 -2.56
CA VAL A 420 -19.06 -9.10 -3.29
C VAL A 420 -18.88 -8.91 -4.80
N GLN A 421 -17.98 -8.02 -5.24
CA GLN A 421 -17.75 -7.74 -6.66
C GLN A 421 -17.33 -8.99 -7.46
N ASP A 422 -16.63 -9.93 -6.82
CA ASP A 422 -16.16 -11.15 -7.47
C ASP A 422 -17.32 -12.14 -7.77
N GLY A 423 -18.41 -12.07 -7.00
CA GLY A 423 -19.60 -12.90 -7.17
C GLY A 423 -20.39 -12.64 -8.47
N MET A 424 -20.18 -11.49 -9.11
CA MET A 424 -20.83 -11.13 -10.38
C MET A 424 -19.95 -11.42 -11.61
N ALA A 425 -18.64 -11.60 -11.44
CA ALA A 425 -17.69 -11.76 -12.53
C ALA A 425 -17.24 -13.21 -12.78
N VAL A 426 -17.57 -14.15 -11.89
CA VAL A 426 -17.61 -15.57 -12.24
C VAL A 426 -18.90 -15.88 -13.02
N GLY A 427 -19.14 -15.08 -14.06
CA GLY A 427 -19.80 -15.54 -15.27
C GLY A 427 -18.95 -16.68 -15.82
N GLY A 428 -19.15 -17.86 -15.24
CA GLY A 428 -18.65 -19.09 -15.78
C GLY A 428 -18.93 -19.07 -17.26
N ARG A 429 -17.87 -19.26 -18.04
CA ARG A 429 -17.99 -19.93 -19.31
C ARG A 429 -19.05 -21.04 -19.14
N PRO A 430 -20.09 -21.10 -20.00
CA PRO A 430 -21.23 -22.03 -19.83
C PRO A 430 -20.83 -23.51 -19.77
N ASP A 431 -19.55 -23.81 -20.02
CA ASP A 431 -18.88 -25.09 -20.00
C ASP A 431 -18.47 -25.60 -18.59
N GLY A 432 -18.70 -24.86 -17.50
CA GLY A 432 -18.68 -25.42 -16.13
C GLY A 432 -17.36 -26.02 -15.65
N GLN A 433 -16.25 -25.78 -16.36
CA GLN A 433 -14.94 -26.27 -15.96
C GLN A 433 -14.29 -25.29 -14.98
N PRO A 434 -13.94 -25.72 -13.75
CA PRO A 434 -13.13 -24.90 -12.85
C PRO A 434 -11.79 -24.63 -13.53
N VAL A 435 -11.40 -23.35 -13.61
CA VAL A 435 -10.09 -22.94 -14.10
C VAL A 435 -9.05 -23.38 -13.06
N TYR A 436 -8.53 -24.59 -13.22
CA TYR A 436 -7.34 -25.03 -12.51
C TYR A 436 -6.16 -24.16 -12.94
N SER A 437 -5.72 -23.26 -12.07
CA SER A 437 -4.46 -22.53 -12.24
C SER A 437 -3.28 -23.53 -12.27
N PRO A 438 -2.47 -23.59 -13.35
CA PRO A 438 -1.47 -24.63 -13.55
C PRO A 438 -0.12 -24.32 -12.86
N LEU A 439 -0.13 -23.90 -11.59
CA LEU A 439 1.10 -23.68 -10.81
C LEU A 439 1.00 -24.14 -9.33
N ARG A 440 0.37 -25.29 -9.09
CA ARG A 440 0.68 -26.14 -7.92
C ARG A 440 1.55 -27.29 -8.42
N GLY A 441 2.86 -27.20 -8.25
CA GLY A 441 3.80 -28.17 -8.80
C GLY A 441 5.24 -27.99 -8.35
N VAL A 442 5.44 -27.63 -7.08
CA VAL A 442 6.67 -27.98 -6.37
C VAL A 442 6.21 -28.51 -5.01
N ASP A 443 5.94 -29.81 -4.96
CA ASP A 443 5.87 -30.53 -3.69
C ASP A 443 7.23 -30.39 -3.02
N VAL A 444 7.26 -29.67 -1.90
CA VAL A 444 8.46 -29.52 -1.07
C VAL A 444 8.67 -30.76 -0.20
N ASP A 445 7.72 -31.72 -0.25
CA ASP A 445 7.72 -32.95 0.52
C ASP A 445 8.38 -34.14 -0.22
N CYS A 446 9.00 -33.90 -1.40
CA CYS A 446 9.73 -34.93 -2.16
C CYS A 446 11.27 -34.83 -2.04
N LEU A 447 11.81 -34.27 -0.95
CA LEU A 447 13.26 -34.16 -0.71
C LEU A 447 13.74 -35.01 0.47
N GLU A 448 13.30 -36.25 0.51
CA GLU A 448 13.95 -37.32 1.27
C GLU A 448 14.60 -38.29 0.26
N ASP A 449 15.86 -38.02 -0.05
CA ASP A 449 16.93 -38.99 -0.35
C ASP A 449 18.30 -38.27 -0.34
#